data_AF-A0A210Q218-F1
#
_entry.id   AF-A0A210Q218-F1
#
_cell.length_a   1.000
_cell.length_b   1.000
_cell.length_c   1.000
_cell.angle_alpha   90.00
_cell.angle_beta   90.00
_cell.angle_gamma   90.00
#
_symmetry.space_group_name_H-M   'P 1'
#
loop_
_entity.id
_entity.type
_entity.pdbx_description
1 polymer ?
#
loop_
_entity_poly.entity_id
_entity_poly.type
_entity_poly.pdbx_seq_one_letter_code
_entity_poly.pdbx_strand_id
1 'polypeptide(L)'
;MISVRIDLYNGYGQHLSSGGDLLRIWMTDTSSNANVNGYVTDLGNGSYIGHVLAVWKGKALIKVSIANTKEQVGLVAQYLEKHGLLRNIKATFRSDDMKVWETTRCSVKPDVHTVVCNFTKENHGLHWYCTRPRNTLLTCQDWRSTTGTDINSLSPIAVRLSR
;
A
#
# COMPACT_ATOMS: atom_id res chain seq x y z
N MET A 1 31.83 3.08 -0.39
CA MET A 1 30.42 3.25 0.00
C MET A 1 30.30 4.59 0.71
N ILE A 2 29.28 5.39 0.39
CA ILE A 2 29.04 6.68 1.05
C ILE A 2 27.91 6.49 2.06
N SER A 3 28.10 7.02 3.26
CA SER A 3 27.11 7.01 4.34
C SER A 3 26.72 8.44 4.68
N VAL A 4 25.43 8.72 4.81
CA VAL A 4 24.87 10.04 5.10
C VAL A 4 23.97 9.95 6.30
N ARG A 5 24.21 10.78 7.32
CA ARG A 5 23.29 10.96 8.44
C ARG A 5 22.16 11.90 8.02
N ILE A 6 20.94 11.51 8.34
CA ILE A 6 19.71 12.24 8.03
C ILE A 6 18.98 12.44 9.34
N ASP A 7 18.81 13.68 9.77
CA ASP A 7 18.06 14.04 10.98
C ASP A 7 16.74 14.69 10.56
N LEU A 8 15.60 14.12 10.97
CA LEU A 8 14.30 14.67 10.64
C LEU A 8 13.82 15.65 11.71
N TYR A 9 13.11 16.68 11.27
CA TYR A 9 12.55 17.72 12.11
C TYR A 9 11.06 17.91 11.81
N ASN A 10 10.28 18.25 12.84
CA ASN A 10 8.86 18.58 12.68
C ASN A 10 8.67 20.01 12.13
N GLY A 11 7.41 20.41 11.90
CA GLY A 11 7.06 21.74 11.42
C GLY A 11 7.45 22.91 12.35
N TYR A 12 7.84 22.61 13.59
CA TYR A 12 8.36 23.58 14.56
C TYR A 12 9.89 23.60 14.61
N GLY A 13 10.57 22.85 13.75
CA GLY A 13 12.03 22.75 13.74
C GLY A 13 12.61 21.93 14.90
N GLN A 14 11.80 21.12 15.56
CA GLN A 14 12.25 20.22 16.62
C GLN A 14 12.61 18.86 16.02
N HIS A 15 13.75 18.31 16.44
CA HIS A 15 14.19 16.99 16.01
C HIS A 15 13.15 15.94 16.43
N LEU A 16 12.84 15.01 15.52
CA LEU A 16 11.88 13.95 15.82
C LEU A 16 12.45 13.02 16.90
N SER A 17 11.63 12.65 17.87
CA SER A 17 12.04 11.76 18.95
C SER A 17 11.97 10.27 18.60
N SER A 18 11.34 9.93 17.48
CA SER A 18 11.13 8.55 17.02
C SER A 18 11.28 8.41 15.52
N GLY A 19 11.75 7.22 15.12
CA GLY A 19 11.84 6.80 13.72
C GLY A 19 10.48 6.44 13.11
N GLY A 20 10.50 5.47 12.18
CA GLY A 20 9.32 4.87 11.55
C GLY A 20 8.92 5.48 10.20
N ASP A 21 9.55 6.58 9.78
CA ASP A 21 9.32 7.17 8.47
C ASP A 21 10.05 6.36 7.39
N LEU A 22 9.41 6.16 6.24
CA LEU A 22 10.02 5.46 5.12
C LEU A 22 10.77 6.48 4.24
N LEU A 23 12.10 6.46 4.31
CA LEU A 23 12.97 7.32 3.51
C LEU A 23 13.50 6.58 2.28
N ARG A 24 13.77 7.35 1.23
CA ARG A 24 14.54 6.93 0.06
C ARG A 24 15.77 7.80 -0.07
N ILE A 25 16.90 7.18 -0.42
CA ILE A 25 18.15 7.85 -0.74
C ILE A 25 18.67 7.34 -2.07
N TRP A 26 19.14 8.23 -2.93
CA TRP A 26 19.76 7.86 -4.19
C TRP A 26 20.82 8.89 -4.57
N MET A 27 21.74 8.49 -5.43
CA MET A 27 22.80 9.36 -5.93
C MET A 27 22.66 9.47 -7.45
N THR A 28 22.82 10.67 -7.99
CA THR A 28 22.66 10.95 -9.42
C THR A 28 23.75 11.88 -9.95
N ASP A 29 24.11 11.69 -11.21
CA ASP A 29 24.91 12.62 -12.00
C ASP A 29 24.15 12.94 -13.29
N THR A 30 23.74 14.20 -13.43
CA THR A 30 22.95 14.66 -14.58
C THR A 30 23.76 14.73 -15.86
N SER A 31 25.09 14.87 -15.78
CA SER A 31 25.96 15.00 -16.96
C SER A 31 26.16 13.67 -17.67
N SER A 32 26.28 12.58 -16.92
CA SER A 32 26.44 11.22 -17.42
C SER A 32 25.13 10.42 -17.45
N ASN A 33 24.02 11.04 -17.02
CA ASN A 33 22.73 10.38 -16.81
C ASN A 33 22.83 9.12 -15.93
N ALA A 34 23.76 9.12 -14.98
CA ALA A 34 23.98 8.01 -14.06
C ALA A 34 23.10 8.16 -12.81
N ASN A 35 22.60 7.04 -12.31
CA ASN A 35 21.80 6.97 -11.09
C ASN A 35 22.04 5.65 -10.37
N VAL A 36 22.07 5.70 -9.04
CA VAL A 36 22.17 4.51 -8.18
C VAL A 36 21.31 4.70 -6.96
N ASN A 37 20.49 3.69 -6.66
CA ASN A 37 19.66 3.67 -5.47
C ASN A 37 20.47 3.25 -4.25
N GLY A 38 20.05 3.70 -3.08
CA GLY A 38 20.60 3.31 -1.79
C GLY A 38 19.59 2.63 -0.90
N TYR A 39 20.00 2.38 0.34
CA TYR A 39 19.12 1.91 1.40
C TYR A 39 19.29 2.79 2.64
N VAL A 40 18.27 2.81 3.49
CA VAL A 40 18.23 3.63 4.70
C VAL A 40 18.03 2.72 5.91
N THR A 41 18.84 2.96 6.93
CA THR A 41 18.72 2.34 8.25
C THR A 41 18.12 3.34 9.21
N ASP A 42 16.99 3.00 9.83
CA ASP A 42 16.37 3.78 10.89
C ASP A 42 17.09 3.55 12.21
N LEU A 43 17.49 4.61 12.91
CA LEU A 43 18.14 4.54 14.22
C LEU A 43 17.12 4.54 15.38
N GLY A 44 15.82 4.67 15.08
CA GLY A 44 14.73 4.64 16.04
C GLY A 44 14.51 5.94 16.81
N ASN A 45 15.38 6.94 16.65
CA ASN A 45 15.39 8.19 17.40
C ASN A 45 15.15 9.42 16.52
N GLY A 46 14.44 9.26 15.39
CA GLY A 46 14.20 10.33 14.41
C GLY A 46 15.39 10.66 13.52
N SER A 47 16.49 9.93 13.68
CA SER A 47 17.68 9.99 12.84
C SER A 47 17.82 8.70 12.02
N TYR A 48 18.41 8.82 10.84
CA TYR A 48 18.57 7.72 9.89
C TYR A 48 19.98 7.76 9.29
N ILE A 49 20.46 6.60 8.83
CA ILE A 49 21.69 6.49 8.05
C ILE A 49 21.34 5.98 6.65
N GLY A 50 21.56 6.83 5.65
CA GLY A 50 21.45 6.45 4.24
C GLY A 50 22.78 5.94 3.70
N HIS A 51 22.74 4.86 2.92
CA HIS A 51 23.90 4.26 2.26
C HIS A 51 23.71 4.27 0.75
N VAL A 52 24.70 4.79 0.02
CA VAL A 52 24.74 4.74 -1.45
C VAL A 52 26.11 4.26 -1.93
N LEU A 53 26.13 3.51 -3.03
CA LEU A 53 27.36 3.03 -3.63
C LEU A 53 27.86 4.02 -4.68
N ALA A 54 29.08 4.52 -4.54
CA ALA A 54 29.71 5.37 -5.55
C ALA A 54 30.21 4.52 -6.72
N VAL A 55 29.39 4.36 -7.77
CA VAL A 55 29.67 3.48 -8.92
C VAL A 55 30.25 4.19 -10.14
N TRP A 56 30.51 5.50 -10.07
CA TRP A 56 31.19 6.25 -11.13
C TRP A 56 32.13 7.33 -10.55
N LYS A 57 33.08 7.76 -11.39
CA LYS A 57 33.94 8.90 -11.12
C LYS A 57 33.30 10.17 -11.67
N GLY A 58 33.20 11.22 -10.87
CA GLY A 58 32.66 12.50 -11.32
C GLY A 58 31.96 13.26 -10.21
N LYS A 59 31.17 14.26 -10.61
CA LYS A 59 30.27 14.97 -9.69
C LYS A 59 29.08 14.06 -9.41
N ALA A 60 28.64 14.04 -8.15
CA ALA A 60 27.46 13.28 -7.76
C ALA A 60 26.64 14.10 -6.77
N LEU A 61 25.32 14.05 -6.93
CA LEU A 61 24.36 14.66 -6.02
C LEU A 61 23.63 13.55 -5.28
N ILE A 62 23.69 13.57 -3.95
CA ILE A 62 22.90 12.68 -3.10
C ILE A 62 21.57 13.36 -2.83
N LYS A 63 20.48 12.63 -3.07
CA LYS A 63 19.11 13.07 -2.83
C LYS A 63 18.48 12.16 -1.78
N VAL A 64 17.71 12.76 -0.90
CA VAL A 64 16.92 12.08 0.13
C VAL A 64 15.49 12.58 0.04
N SER A 65 14.53 11.69 0.23
CA SER A 65 13.11 12.03 0.28
C SER A 65 12.39 11.16 1.31
N ILE A 66 11.45 11.75 2.03
CA ILE A 66 10.48 11.03 2.85
C ILE A 66 9.43 10.49 1.89
N ALA A 67 9.43 9.17 1.65
CA ALA A 67 8.48 8.53 0.74
C ALA A 67 7.10 8.33 1.38
N ASN A 68 7.07 7.96 2.67
CA ASN A 68 5.85 7.89 3.47
C ASN A 68 6.20 8.25 4.91
N THR A 69 5.36 9.05 5.58
CA THR A 69 5.56 9.29 7.02
C THR A 69 5.09 8.10 7.85
N LYS A 70 5.59 7.96 9.07
CA LYS A 70 5.13 6.92 10.00
C LYS A 70 3.62 6.97 10.23
N GLU A 71 3.03 8.17 10.24
CA GLU A 71 1.58 8.37 10.41
C GLU A 71 0.83 7.82 9.20
N GLN A 72 1.30 8.08 7.99
CA GLN A 72 0.69 7.54 6.78
C GLN A 72 0.77 6.01 6.73
N VAL A 73 1.92 5.44 7.08
CA VAL A 73 2.09 3.98 7.16
C VAL A 73 1.14 3.39 8.19
N GLY A 74 1.06 3.99 9.38
CA GLY A 74 0.16 3.56 10.45
C GLY A 74 -1.31 3.62 10.04
N LEU A 75 -1.74 4.70 9.39
CA LEU A 75 -3.11 4.84 8.89
C LEU A 75 -3.47 3.77 7.86
N VAL A 76 -2.59 3.52 6.89
CA VAL A 76 -2.81 2.50 5.85
C VAL A 76 -2.83 1.09 6.47
N ALA A 77 -1.92 0.80 7.39
CA ALA A 77 -1.86 -0.49 8.08
C ALA A 77 -3.14 -0.74 8.90
N GLN A 78 -3.57 0.21 9.71
CA GLN A 78 -4.81 0.10 10.50
C GLN A 78 -6.04 -0.07 9.59
N TYR A 79 -6.10 0.65 8.46
CA TYR A 79 -7.18 0.50 7.50
C TYR A 79 -7.23 -0.92 6.91
N LEU A 80 -6.08 -1.46 6.50
CA LEU A 80 -5.95 -2.81 5.99
C LEU A 80 -6.27 -3.88 7.05
N GLU A 81 -5.85 -3.68 8.30
CA GLU A 81 -6.23 -4.57 9.39
C GLU A 81 -7.73 -4.56 9.63
N LYS A 82 -8.39 -3.40 9.55
CA LYS A 82 -9.83 -3.32 9.76
C LYS A 82 -10.65 -3.86 8.57
N HIS A 83 -10.24 -3.54 7.34
CA HIS A 83 -11.07 -3.74 6.15
C HIS A 83 -10.55 -4.83 5.20
N GLY A 84 -9.31 -5.27 5.36
CA GLY A 84 -8.64 -6.28 4.53
C GLY A 84 -8.12 -5.75 3.19
N LEU A 85 -8.70 -4.67 2.65
CA LEU A 85 -8.38 -4.15 1.33
C LEU A 85 -8.29 -2.62 1.35
N LEU A 86 -7.39 -2.06 0.53
CA LEU A 86 -7.34 -0.61 0.25
C LEU A 86 -8.30 -0.17 -0.86
N ARG A 87 -8.86 -1.14 -1.59
CA ARG A 87 -9.75 -0.91 -2.73
C ARG A 87 -11.07 -1.64 -2.53
N ASN A 88 -12.14 -1.07 -3.06
CA ASN A 88 -13.42 -1.75 -3.08
C ASN A 88 -13.36 -2.73 -4.25
N ILE A 89 -13.25 -4.00 -3.94
CA ILE A 89 -13.18 -5.06 -4.94
C ILE A 89 -14.54 -5.75 -5.00
N LYS A 90 -15.06 -5.91 -6.21
CA LYS A 90 -16.33 -6.60 -6.46
C LYS A 90 -16.13 -7.77 -7.40
N ALA A 91 -16.78 -8.89 -7.12
CA ALA A 91 -16.93 -9.99 -8.07
C ALA A 91 -18.18 -9.78 -8.92
N THR A 92 -18.09 -10.11 -10.19
CA THR A 92 -19.23 -10.21 -11.11
C THR A 92 -19.59 -11.68 -11.29
N PHE A 93 -20.85 -12.00 -11.01
CA PHE A 93 -21.46 -13.31 -11.24
C PHE A 93 -22.39 -13.20 -12.45
N ARG A 94 -22.32 -14.15 -13.37
CA ARG A 94 -23.11 -14.17 -14.61
C ARG A 94 -23.55 -15.58 -14.96
N SER A 95 -24.85 -15.75 -15.20
CA SER A 95 -25.43 -16.98 -15.71
C SER A 95 -24.77 -17.38 -17.04
N ASP A 96 -24.83 -18.67 -17.37
CA ASP A 96 -24.25 -19.19 -18.62
C ASP A 96 -24.89 -18.56 -19.87
N ASP A 97 -26.18 -18.22 -19.83
CA ASP A 97 -26.88 -17.52 -20.92
C ASP A 97 -26.61 -16.01 -20.96
N MET A 98 -25.80 -15.49 -20.03
CA MET A 98 -25.37 -14.10 -19.90
C MET A 98 -26.49 -13.08 -19.67
N LYS A 99 -27.73 -13.50 -19.43
CA LYS A 99 -28.87 -12.60 -19.22
C LYS A 99 -28.98 -12.09 -17.80
N VAL A 100 -28.53 -12.89 -16.83
CA VAL A 100 -28.61 -12.56 -15.41
C VAL A 100 -27.21 -12.30 -14.87
N TRP A 101 -27.05 -11.17 -14.17
CA TRP A 101 -25.78 -10.84 -13.54
C TRP A 101 -25.98 -10.09 -12.23
N GLU A 102 -25.03 -10.26 -11.31
CA GLU A 102 -24.98 -9.56 -10.04
C GLU A 102 -23.52 -9.21 -9.71
N THR A 103 -23.31 -8.10 -9.01
CA THR A 103 -22.00 -7.77 -8.45
C THR A 103 -22.06 -7.75 -6.93
N THR A 104 -21.10 -8.42 -6.30
CA THR A 104 -21.02 -8.50 -4.84
C THR A 104 -19.62 -8.13 -4.38
N ARG A 105 -19.48 -7.74 -3.10
CA ARG A 105 -18.19 -7.32 -2.53
C ARG A 105 -17.29 -8.52 -2.28
N CYS A 106 -15.99 -8.32 -2.46
CA CYS A 106 -14.96 -9.27 -2.09
C CYS A 106 -13.98 -8.66 -1.10
N SER A 107 -13.37 -9.51 -0.29
CA SER A 107 -12.28 -9.16 0.62
C SER A 107 -11.38 -10.37 0.89
N VAL A 108 -10.18 -10.08 1.40
CA VAL A 108 -9.29 -11.10 1.97
C VAL A 108 -9.81 -11.61 3.32
N LYS A 109 -10.77 -10.91 3.93
CA LYS A 109 -11.47 -11.34 5.16
C LYS A 109 -12.90 -11.75 4.82
N PRO A 110 -13.41 -12.91 5.30
CA PRO A 110 -14.79 -13.29 5.08
C PRO A 110 -15.72 -12.35 5.88
N ASP A 111 -16.83 -11.94 5.28
CA ASP A 111 -17.88 -11.22 6.00
C ASP A 111 -18.71 -12.20 6.84
N VAL A 112 -18.62 -12.09 8.15
CA VAL A 112 -19.30 -12.97 9.12
C VAL A 112 -20.82 -12.78 9.14
N HIS A 113 -21.35 -11.70 8.57
CA HIS A 113 -22.79 -11.41 8.56
C HIS A 113 -23.50 -11.95 7.32
N THR A 114 -22.78 -12.55 6.37
CA THR A 114 -23.34 -13.02 5.10
C THR A 114 -22.78 -14.39 4.71
N VAL A 115 -23.49 -15.10 3.83
CA VAL A 115 -22.94 -16.29 3.18
C VAL A 115 -21.93 -15.84 2.13
N VAL A 116 -20.72 -16.39 2.17
CA VAL A 116 -19.63 -16.06 1.25
C VAL A 116 -19.29 -17.24 0.35
N CYS A 117 -18.89 -16.93 -0.88
CA CYS A 117 -18.14 -17.80 -1.76
C CYS A 117 -16.66 -17.75 -1.35
N ASN A 118 -16.05 -18.91 -1.09
CA ASN A 118 -14.62 -19.02 -0.80
C ASN A 118 -13.88 -19.36 -2.08
N PHE A 119 -13.04 -18.42 -2.53
CA PHE A 119 -12.23 -18.53 -3.74
C PHE A 119 -10.73 -18.62 -3.42
N THR A 120 -10.38 -19.02 -2.20
CA THR A 120 -8.98 -19.11 -1.76
C THR A 120 -8.18 -20.10 -2.61
N LYS A 121 -8.80 -21.18 -3.08
CA LYS A 121 -8.14 -22.17 -3.94
C LYS A 121 -7.81 -21.56 -5.30
N GLU A 122 -8.78 -20.87 -5.89
CA GLU A 122 -8.67 -20.14 -7.16
C GLU A 122 -7.66 -18.99 -7.06
N ASN A 123 -7.53 -18.40 -5.86
CA ASN A 123 -6.54 -17.37 -5.53
C ASN A 123 -5.22 -17.94 -5.00
N HIS A 124 -4.80 -19.12 -5.46
CA HIS A 124 -3.49 -19.72 -5.18
C HIS A 124 -3.15 -19.86 -3.68
N GLY A 125 -4.15 -20.13 -2.84
CA GLY A 125 -3.99 -20.29 -1.40
C GLY A 125 -4.02 -18.98 -0.60
N LEU A 126 -4.10 -17.83 -1.28
CA LEU A 126 -4.28 -16.54 -0.63
C LEU A 126 -5.77 -16.33 -0.32
N HIS A 127 -6.08 -15.94 0.91
CA HIS A 127 -7.45 -15.73 1.37
C HIS A 127 -8.25 -14.83 0.42
N TRP A 128 -9.37 -15.34 -0.07
CA TRP A 128 -10.24 -14.60 -0.98
C TRP A 128 -11.69 -15.04 -0.83
N TYR A 129 -12.54 -14.08 -0.46
CA TYR A 129 -13.95 -14.31 -0.16
C TYR A 129 -14.80 -13.25 -0.83
N CYS A 130 -15.91 -13.66 -1.43
CA CYS A 130 -16.89 -12.74 -1.99
C CYS A 130 -18.27 -13.06 -1.42
N THR A 131 -19.09 -12.04 -1.13
CA THR A 131 -20.48 -12.27 -0.72
C THR A 131 -21.20 -13.07 -1.81
N ARG A 132 -21.95 -14.10 -1.43
CA ARG A 132 -22.73 -14.89 -2.38
C ARG A 132 -23.80 -14.01 -3.04
N PRO A 133 -24.07 -14.16 -4.34
CA PRO A 133 -25.19 -13.48 -5.01
C PRO A 133 -26.51 -13.67 -4.27
N ARG A 134 -27.30 -12.60 -4.17
CA ARG A 134 -28.66 -12.65 -3.61
C ARG A 134 -29.65 -13.24 -4.61
N ASN A 135 -29.39 -13.08 -5.90
CA ASN A 135 -30.20 -13.69 -6.95
C ASN A 135 -30.07 -15.21 -6.88
N THR A 136 -31.18 -15.90 -6.65
CA THR A 136 -31.22 -17.37 -6.49
C THR A 136 -30.86 -18.13 -7.77
N LEU A 137 -30.88 -17.46 -8.93
CA LEU A 137 -30.43 -17.99 -10.22
C LEU A 137 -28.90 -17.98 -10.37
N LEU A 138 -28.17 -17.37 -9.43
CA LEU A 138 -26.72 -17.29 -9.43
C LEU A 138 -26.12 -18.03 -8.23
N THR A 139 -24.98 -18.64 -8.47
CA THR A 139 -24.20 -19.42 -7.52
C THR A 139 -22.75 -18.94 -7.49
N CYS A 140 -21.94 -19.50 -6.60
CA CYS A 140 -20.52 -19.18 -6.57
C CYS A 140 -19.76 -19.61 -7.84
N GLN A 141 -20.28 -20.57 -8.61
CA GLN A 141 -19.65 -21.05 -9.84
C GLN A 141 -19.82 -20.07 -11.01
N ASP A 142 -20.80 -19.16 -10.91
CA ASP A 142 -21.09 -18.15 -11.93
C ASP A 142 -20.10 -16.97 -11.90
N TRP A 143 -19.06 -17.04 -11.07
CA TRP A 143 -18.03 -16.00 -11.01
C TRP A 143 -17.28 -15.89 -12.34
N ARG A 144 -17.24 -14.68 -12.91
CA ARG A 144 -16.55 -14.41 -14.19
C ARG A 144 -15.38 -13.47 -14.06
N SER A 145 -15.46 -12.48 -13.17
CA SER A 145 -14.43 -11.45 -13.05
C SER A 145 -14.45 -10.76 -11.70
N THR A 146 -13.35 -10.13 -11.34
CA THR A 146 -13.24 -9.19 -10.22
C THR A 146 -12.80 -7.84 -10.73
N THR A 147 -13.45 -6.78 -10.27
CA THR A 147 -13.08 -5.40 -10.58
C THR A 147 -12.78 -4.65 -9.30
N GLY A 148 -11.67 -3.90 -9.31
CA GLY A 148 -11.33 -2.97 -8.24
C GLY A 148 -11.71 -1.57 -8.65
N THR A 149 -12.52 -0.90 -7.83
CA THR A 149 -12.70 0.55 -7.93
C THR A 149 -11.92 1.21 -6.82
N ASP A 150 -11.27 2.33 -7.12
CA ASP A 150 -10.66 3.16 -6.09
C ASP A 150 -11.73 3.57 -5.09
N ILE A 151 -11.41 3.46 -3.81
CA ILE A 151 -12.25 4.02 -2.77
C ILE A 151 -11.83 5.49 -2.71
N ASN A 152 -12.77 6.40 -2.95
CA ASN A 152 -12.58 7.83 -2.66
C ASN A 152 -12.32 8.09 -1.14
N SER A 153 -12.18 7.06 -0.31
CA SER A 153 -11.99 7.18 1.14
C SER A 153 -10.56 7.51 1.57
N LEU A 154 -9.57 7.43 0.67
CA LEU A 154 -8.21 7.94 0.98
C LEU A 154 -8.02 9.42 0.56
N SER A 155 -9.03 10.00 -0.08
CA SER A 155 -9.13 11.44 -0.35
C SER A 155 -10.19 12.08 0.55
N PRO A 156 -9.84 13.05 1.40
CA PRO A 156 -8.82 13.00 2.42
C PRO A 156 -9.36 12.21 3.63
N ILE A 157 -8.67 11.15 4.07
CA ILE A 157 -8.68 10.91 5.52
C ILE A 157 -8.01 12.15 6.07
N ALA A 158 -8.82 13.12 6.48
CA ALA A 158 -8.35 14.25 7.26
C ALA A 158 -7.58 13.62 8.40
N VAL A 159 -6.25 13.64 8.27
CA VAL A 159 -5.35 13.45 9.38
C VAL A 159 -5.77 14.58 10.31
N ARG A 160 -6.70 14.30 11.22
CA ARG A 160 -6.78 15.03 12.47
C ARG A 160 -5.47 14.67 13.13
N LEU A 161 -4.43 15.42 12.75
CA LEU A 161 -3.27 15.65 13.58
C LEU A 161 -3.90 16.18 14.87
N SER A 162 -4.09 15.28 15.84
CA SER A 162 -4.27 15.71 17.22
C SER A 162 -3.02 16.54 17.50
N ARG A 163 -3.25 17.86 17.55
CA ARG A 163 -2.27 18.82 18.04
C ARG A 163 -1.81 18.42 19.43
#